data_AF-A0A5D2XUD9-F1
#
_entry.id   AF-A0A5D2XUD9-F1
#
_cell.length_a   1.000
_cell.length_b   1.000
_cell.length_c   1.000
_cell.angle_alpha   90.00
_cell.angle_beta   90.00
_cell.angle_gamma   90.00
#
_symmetry.space_group_name_H-M   'P 1'
#
loop_
_entity.id
_entity.type
_entity.pdbx_description
1 polymer ?
#
loop_
_entity_poly.entity_id
_entity_poly.type
_entity_poly.pdbx_seq_one_letter_code
_entity_poly.pdbx_strand_id
1 'polypeptide(L)'
;MGNESRRLLLLLIFLLTVQLRVISVIGICEHSFNDGNKLYNFSLASPLPKFPHGILSEDGFYKVAGNETVLWFQLCGGMLFNHDPPRCAQCSECGGPSRCGTECSALAARNAGGYHVCSTLGHASSTNVSILDKQNPFKGVIVRMSSSGKDPSCSLSVSIICDSNGAQGPDSVEKLGTCDYATTLRHPSGCATIISIGGKGFGWFGTLLIIIICLFGAYLLAGTVYRYFFLGVHGIEVIPNLDLWASLPHRTQIFFSSLVRQFSGPSTSHRNSYLPVNS
;
A
#
# COMPACT_ATOMS: atom_id res chain seq x y z
N MET A 1 13.13 20.81 -39.06
CA MET A 1 12.98 20.18 -37.72
C MET A 1 11.68 20.69 -37.12
N GLY A 2 10.65 19.86 -37.17
CA GLY A 2 9.25 20.29 -37.24
C GLY A 2 8.55 20.54 -35.90
N ASN A 3 7.55 21.42 -35.96
CA ASN A 3 6.58 21.79 -34.91
C ASN A 3 6.00 20.59 -34.14
N GLU A 4 5.97 19.42 -34.78
CA GLU A 4 5.49 18.15 -34.23
C GLU A 4 6.38 17.58 -33.11
N SER A 5 7.71 17.70 -33.24
CA SER A 5 8.66 17.25 -32.22
C SER A 5 8.56 18.09 -30.93
N ARG A 6 8.24 19.38 -31.07
CA ARG A 6 8.04 20.31 -29.94
C ARG A 6 6.73 20.03 -29.19
N ARG A 7 5.67 19.61 -29.90
CA ARG A 7 4.40 19.19 -29.28
C ARG A 7 4.54 17.88 -28.51
N LEU A 8 5.30 16.92 -29.05
CA LEU A 8 5.58 15.65 -28.37
C LEU A 8 6.37 15.85 -27.08
N LEU A 9 7.36 16.76 -27.08
CA LEU A 9 8.15 17.10 -25.90
C LEU A 9 7.28 17.73 -24.81
N LEU A 10 6.37 18.64 -25.18
CA LEU A 10 5.44 19.29 -24.23
C LEU A 10 4.44 18.31 -23.63
N LEU A 11 3.94 17.35 -24.42
CA LEU A 11 3.07 16.27 -23.94
C LEU A 11 3.80 15.34 -22.97
N LEU A 12 5.08 15.02 -23.24
CA LEU A 12 5.92 14.21 -22.34
C LEU A 12 6.17 14.93 -21.01
N ILE A 13 6.47 16.23 -21.04
CA ILE A 13 6.64 17.05 -19.82
C ILE A 13 5.32 17.14 -19.05
N PHE A 14 4.19 17.30 -19.73
CA PHE A 14 2.87 17.32 -19.10
C PHE A 14 2.54 15.96 -18.44
N LEU A 15 2.80 14.85 -19.13
CA LEU A 15 2.62 13.50 -18.57
C LEU A 15 3.57 13.25 -17.38
N LEU A 16 4.83 13.66 -17.46
CA LEU A 16 5.78 13.57 -16.34
C LEU A 16 5.34 14.41 -15.14
N THR A 17 4.83 15.63 -15.36
CA THR A 17 4.37 16.50 -14.26
C THR A 17 3.07 16.00 -13.63
N VAL A 18 2.17 15.39 -14.42
CA VAL A 18 0.99 14.69 -13.90
C VAL A 18 1.42 13.49 -13.05
N GLN A 19 2.33 12.63 -13.55
CA GLN A 19 2.86 11.50 -12.79
C GLN A 19 3.59 11.93 -11.51
N LEU A 20 4.37 13.02 -11.54
CA LEU A 20 5.02 13.56 -10.33
C LEU A 20 4.01 14.07 -9.29
N ARG A 21 2.85 14.61 -9.70
CA ARG A 21 1.82 15.05 -8.75
C ARG A 21 1.07 13.89 -8.10
N VAL A 22 0.95 12.73 -8.76
CA VAL A 22 0.26 11.56 -8.18
C VAL A 22 1.07 10.90 -7.05
N ILE A 23 2.38 11.14 -6.96
CA ILE A 23 3.27 10.43 -6.03
C ILE A 23 3.31 11.00 -4.61
N SER A 24 2.72 12.17 -4.32
CA SER A 24 2.81 12.76 -2.97
C SER A 24 1.47 13.24 -2.42
N VAL A 25 0.58 12.28 -2.17
CA VAL A 25 -0.34 12.37 -1.04
C VAL A 25 -0.08 11.12 -0.20
N ILE A 26 1.03 11.12 0.55
CA ILE A 26 1.17 10.19 1.66
C ILE A 26 0.05 10.55 2.62
N GLY A 27 -0.97 9.70 2.73
CA GLY A 27 -2.03 9.90 3.71
C GLY A 27 -1.38 10.04 5.10
N ILE A 28 -1.78 11.06 5.86
CA ILE A 28 -1.25 11.40 7.21
C ILE A 28 -1.36 10.24 8.23
N CYS A 29 -1.94 9.11 7.81
CA CYS A 29 -2.15 7.90 8.59
C CYS A 29 -2.09 6.60 7.77
N GLU A 30 -1.32 6.61 6.70
CA GLU A 30 -0.99 5.39 5.95
C GLU A 30 0.47 5.02 6.18
N HIS A 31 0.69 3.77 6.55
CA HIS A 31 2.03 3.25 6.75
C HIS A 31 2.17 1.91 6.06
N SER A 32 3.22 1.77 5.26
CA SER A 32 3.58 0.49 4.66
C SER A 32 4.92 0.03 5.20
N PHE A 33 5.02 -1.25 5.51
CA PHE A 33 6.22 -1.91 5.96
C PHE A 33 6.50 -3.13 5.11
N ASN A 34 7.73 -3.19 4.62
CA ASN A 34 8.20 -4.34 3.87
C ASN A 34 9.00 -5.28 4.78
N ASP A 35 8.58 -6.54 4.84
CA ASP A 35 9.30 -7.62 5.49
C ASP A 35 9.57 -8.73 4.48
N GLY A 36 10.76 -8.70 3.87
CA GLY A 36 11.17 -9.61 2.81
C GLY A 36 10.29 -9.48 1.57
N ASN A 37 9.41 -10.48 1.35
CA ASN A 37 8.47 -10.52 0.23
C ASN A 37 7.05 -10.09 0.64
N LYS A 38 6.80 -9.68 1.88
CA LYS A 38 5.47 -9.29 2.34
C LYS A 38 5.42 -7.78 2.56
N LEU A 39 4.53 -7.11 1.84
CA LEU A 39 4.21 -5.71 2.08
C LEU A 39 2.98 -5.63 2.98
N TYR A 40 3.20 -5.26 4.23
CA TYR A 40 2.15 -4.95 5.20
C TYR A 40 1.75 -3.49 5.04
N ASN A 41 0.46 -3.24 4.89
CA ASN A 41 -0.10 -1.91 4.82
C ASN A 41 -1.08 -1.68 5.97
N PHE A 42 -0.97 -0.52 6.57
CA PHE A 42 -1.79 -0.04 7.67
C PHE A 42 -2.46 1.25 7.20
N SER A 43 -3.78 1.24 7.08
CA SER A 43 -4.56 2.43 6.76
C SER A 43 -5.50 2.75 7.91
N LEU A 44 -5.01 3.60 8.82
CA LEU A 44 -5.67 3.90 10.09
C LEU A 44 -6.97 4.70 9.91
N ALA A 45 -7.02 5.58 8.91
CA ALA A 45 -8.17 6.43 8.61
C ALA A 45 -9.11 5.82 7.56
N SER A 46 -8.85 4.60 7.09
CA SER A 46 -9.73 3.94 6.11
C SER A 46 -11.06 3.50 6.74
N PRO A 47 -12.18 3.61 5.99
CA PRO A 47 -13.48 3.19 6.47
C PRO A 47 -13.53 1.66 6.64
N LEU A 48 -14.07 1.22 7.78
CA LEU A 48 -14.40 -0.18 8.07
C LEU A 48 -15.92 -0.34 8.18
N PRO A 49 -16.49 -1.55 7.99
CA PRO A 49 -17.94 -1.78 7.99
C PRO A 49 -18.68 -1.26 9.23
N LYS A 50 -18.03 -1.26 10.40
CA LYS A 50 -18.57 -0.74 11.67
C LYS A 50 -17.99 0.63 12.07
N PHE A 51 -16.96 1.11 11.37
CA PHE A 51 -16.21 2.32 11.72
C PHE A 51 -15.98 3.14 10.45
N PRO A 52 -16.93 3.98 10.02
CA PRO A 52 -16.85 4.71 8.75
C PRO A 52 -15.68 5.72 8.72
N HIS A 53 -15.20 6.15 9.88
CA HIS A 53 -14.06 7.06 10.02
C HIS A 53 -12.76 6.35 10.47
N GLY A 54 -12.73 5.02 10.40
CA GLY A 54 -11.57 4.23 10.83
C GLY A 54 -11.27 4.48 12.31
N ILE A 55 -10.03 4.88 12.61
CA ILE A 55 -9.58 5.16 13.98
C ILE A 55 -9.86 6.59 14.46
N LEU A 56 -10.40 7.47 13.62
CA LEU A 56 -10.75 8.83 14.05
C LEU A 56 -11.89 8.75 15.06
N SER A 57 -11.75 9.47 16.17
CA SER A 57 -12.84 9.57 17.15
C SER A 57 -14.06 10.25 16.52
N GLU A 58 -15.25 9.69 16.74
CA GLU A 58 -16.53 10.25 16.27
C GLU A 58 -16.81 11.61 16.91
N ASP A 59 -16.40 11.79 18.17
CA ASP A 59 -16.53 13.04 18.92
C ASP A 59 -15.45 14.09 18.54
N GLY A 60 -14.52 13.72 17.65
CA GLY A 60 -13.42 14.59 17.19
C GLY A 60 -12.17 14.57 18.06
N PHE A 61 -12.18 13.86 19.19
CA PHE A 61 -11.02 13.64 20.05
C PHE A 61 -11.17 12.38 20.91
N TYR A 62 -10.05 11.83 21.34
CA TYR A 62 -9.93 10.87 22.42
C TYR A 62 -9.55 11.59 23.71
N LYS A 63 -10.11 11.10 24.83
CA LYS A 63 -9.82 11.62 26.16
C LYS A 63 -9.48 10.46 27.09
N VAL A 64 -8.36 10.59 27.79
CA VAL A 64 -7.96 9.62 28.82
C VAL A 64 -7.35 10.35 30.00
N ALA A 65 -7.70 9.95 31.21
CA ALA A 65 -7.21 10.53 32.44
C ALA A 65 -6.37 9.52 33.22
N GLY A 66 -5.22 9.93 33.70
CA GLY A 66 -4.35 9.11 34.55
C GLY A 66 -3.26 9.95 35.21
N ASN A 67 -2.91 9.61 36.46
CA ASN A 67 -1.86 10.28 37.23
C ASN A 67 -1.98 11.81 37.23
N GLU A 68 -3.18 12.33 37.57
CA GLU A 68 -3.52 13.77 37.63
C GLU A 68 -3.34 14.54 36.30
N THR A 69 -3.14 13.82 35.21
CA THR A 69 -3.04 14.35 33.85
C THR A 69 -4.21 13.85 33.03
N VAL A 70 -4.81 14.74 32.23
CA VAL A 70 -5.80 14.39 31.22
C VAL A 70 -5.16 14.60 29.86
N LEU A 71 -5.09 13.54 29.05
CA LEU A 71 -4.66 13.61 27.67
C LEU A 71 -5.87 13.76 26.76
N TRP A 72 -5.73 14.69 25.83
CA TRP A 72 -6.66 14.91 24.72
C TRP A 72 -5.87 14.74 23.44
N PHE A 73 -6.33 13.89 22.54
CA PHE A 73 -5.64 13.69 21.28
C PHE A 73 -6.58 13.23 20.18
N GLN A 74 -6.26 13.52 18.93
CA GLN A 74 -6.91 12.96 17.76
C GLN A 74 -5.85 12.35 16.86
N LEU A 75 -6.03 11.08 16.52
CA LEU A 75 -5.16 10.40 15.56
C LEU A 75 -5.46 10.91 14.14
N CYS A 76 -4.46 11.00 13.28
CA CYS A 76 -4.64 11.29 11.84
C CYS A 76 -5.23 12.67 11.49
N GLY A 77 -5.34 13.60 12.45
CA GLY A 77 -5.96 14.90 12.25
C GLY A 77 -5.84 15.81 13.46
N GLY A 78 -6.36 17.03 13.36
CA GLY A 78 -6.48 17.95 14.49
C GLY A 78 -7.67 17.60 15.38
N MET A 79 -7.63 17.99 16.65
CA MET A 79 -8.77 17.81 17.54
C MET A 79 -9.88 18.82 17.20
N LEU A 80 -11.13 18.35 17.26
CA LEU A 80 -12.30 19.18 17.05
C LEU A 80 -13.18 19.15 18.31
N PHE A 81 -13.53 20.31 18.83
CA PHE A 81 -14.39 20.45 20.01
C PHE A 81 -15.71 21.10 19.61
N ASN A 82 -16.81 20.37 19.74
CA ASN A 82 -18.15 20.91 19.48
C ASN A 82 -18.75 21.58 20.72
N HIS A 83 -18.52 20.98 21.90
CA HIS A 83 -18.91 21.49 23.21
C HIS A 83 -17.73 21.37 24.18
N ASP A 84 -17.60 22.34 25.11
CA ASP A 84 -16.64 22.34 26.22
C ASP A 84 -15.15 22.10 25.85
N PRO A 85 -14.50 23.05 25.16
CA PRO A 85 -13.05 22.96 24.92
C PRO A 85 -12.28 22.98 26.26
N PRO A 86 -11.08 22.38 26.30
CA PRO A 86 -10.25 22.36 27.51
C PRO A 86 -9.91 23.79 27.95
N ARG A 87 -10.40 24.17 29.14
CA ARG A 87 -10.06 25.44 29.78
C ARG A 87 -8.79 25.28 30.60
N CYS A 88 -7.67 25.71 30.04
CA CYS A 88 -6.38 25.59 30.68
C CYS A 88 -5.47 26.78 30.38
N ALA A 89 -4.58 27.07 31.33
CA ALA A 89 -3.54 28.07 31.16
C ALA A 89 -2.45 27.56 30.20
N GLN A 90 -1.77 28.50 29.51
CA GLN A 90 -0.62 28.24 28.63
C GLN A 90 -0.91 27.48 27.31
N CYS A 91 -2.05 27.73 26.66
CA CYS A 91 -2.40 27.09 25.39
C CYS A 91 -2.03 27.90 24.12
N SER A 92 -0.93 28.67 24.14
CA SER A 92 -0.57 29.55 23.02
C SER A 92 -0.25 28.82 21.71
N GLU A 93 0.32 27.61 21.79
CA GLU A 93 0.78 26.83 20.63
C GLU A 93 -0.31 25.90 20.06
N CYS A 94 -1.53 25.92 20.61
CA CYS A 94 -2.62 25.05 20.18
C CYS A 94 -3.97 25.78 20.19
N GLY A 95 -4.10 26.85 19.39
CA GLY A 95 -5.36 27.60 19.24
C GLY A 95 -5.60 28.72 20.27
N GLY A 96 -4.66 28.93 21.20
CA GLY A 96 -4.73 30.02 22.16
C GLY A 96 -5.69 29.76 23.35
N PRO A 97 -5.89 30.77 24.23
CA PRO A 97 -6.66 30.60 25.46
C PRO A 97 -8.19 30.44 25.24
N SER A 98 -8.73 30.89 24.11
CA SER A 98 -10.18 30.82 23.82
C SER A 98 -10.60 29.55 23.09
N ARG A 99 -9.69 28.92 22.32
CA ARG A 99 -9.94 27.72 21.51
C ARG A 99 -8.82 26.70 21.69
N CYS A 100 -8.41 26.50 22.93
CA CYS A 100 -7.35 25.55 23.25
C CYS A 100 -7.70 24.15 22.73
N GLY A 101 -6.79 23.53 22.00
CA GLY A 101 -6.97 22.21 21.42
C GLY A 101 -7.26 22.20 19.92
N THR A 102 -7.73 23.28 19.30
CA THR A 102 -8.22 23.21 17.91
C THR A 102 -7.12 23.20 16.84
N GLU A 103 -5.90 23.62 17.18
CA GLU A 103 -4.78 23.71 16.22
C GLU A 103 -3.70 22.64 16.43
N CYS A 104 -3.89 21.74 17.39
CA CYS A 104 -3.00 20.63 17.64
C CYS A 104 -3.74 19.29 17.61
N SER A 105 -2.95 18.22 17.53
CA SER A 105 -3.47 16.85 17.50
C SER A 105 -3.35 16.17 18.86
N ALA A 106 -2.52 16.69 19.76
CA ALA A 106 -2.35 16.13 21.09
C ALA A 106 -2.02 17.21 22.13
N LEU A 107 -2.64 17.09 23.31
CA LEU A 107 -2.57 18.04 24.41
C LEU A 107 -2.61 17.29 25.75
N ALA A 108 -1.73 17.65 26.67
CA ALA A 108 -1.80 17.22 28.07
C ALA A 108 -2.28 18.35 28.95
N ALA A 109 -3.29 18.10 29.78
CA ALA A 109 -3.74 19.00 30.83
C ALA A 109 -3.35 18.42 32.19
N ARG A 110 -2.46 19.11 32.93
CA ARG A 110 -2.06 18.75 34.29
C ARG A 110 -2.76 19.65 35.29
N ASN A 111 -3.17 19.12 36.44
CA ASN A 111 -3.68 19.95 37.53
C ASN A 111 -2.51 20.54 38.34
N ALA A 112 -2.43 21.86 38.42
CA ALA A 112 -1.44 22.57 39.23
C ALA A 112 -2.16 23.42 40.28
N GLY A 113 -2.51 22.82 41.42
CA GLY A 113 -3.03 23.56 42.57
C GLY A 113 -4.40 24.22 42.36
N GLY A 114 -5.31 23.60 41.61
CA GLY A 114 -6.71 24.05 41.44
C GLY A 114 -7.05 24.62 40.07
N TYR A 115 -6.08 24.71 39.16
CA TYR A 115 -6.30 25.03 37.75
C TYR A 115 -5.52 24.08 36.83
N HIS A 116 -6.03 23.92 35.60
CA HIS A 116 -5.38 23.08 34.60
C HIS A 116 -4.34 23.86 33.80
N VAL A 117 -3.13 23.33 33.68
CA VAL A 117 -2.06 23.82 32.81
C VAL A 117 -1.96 22.89 31.62
N CYS A 118 -2.01 23.46 30.42
CA CYS A 118 -1.93 22.70 29.18
C CYS A 118 -0.52 22.71 28.60
N SER A 119 -0.14 21.60 27.99
CA SER A 119 1.10 21.44 27.25
C SER A 119 0.80 20.75 25.93
N THR A 120 1.17 21.39 24.83
CA THR A 120 1.03 20.83 23.48
C THR A 120 2.00 19.66 23.31
N LEU A 121 1.49 18.50 22.90
CA LEU A 121 2.29 17.29 22.69
C LEU A 121 2.59 17.04 21.22
N GLY A 122 1.80 17.57 20.29
CA GLY A 122 2.09 17.48 18.86
C GLY A 122 0.97 17.95 17.94
N HIS A 123 1.30 18.07 16.66
CA HIS A 123 0.41 18.51 15.58
C HIS A 123 0.19 17.40 14.56
N ALA A 124 -0.83 17.56 13.70
CA ALA A 124 -1.16 16.57 12.68
C ALA A 124 0.00 16.38 11.69
N SER A 125 0.70 17.47 11.35
CA SER A 125 1.86 17.46 10.45
C SER A 125 3.09 16.75 11.02
N SER A 126 3.20 16.65 12.35
CA SER A 126 4.31 15.99 13.04
C SER A 126 3.96 14.57 13.51
N THR A 127 2.94 13.97 12.91
CA THR A 127 2.52 12.60 13.19
C THR A 127 3.39 11.63 12.39
N ASN A 128 4.01 10.67 13.06
CA ASN A 128 4.77 9.59 12.47
C ASN A 128 4.18 8.24 12.90
N VAL A 129 3.94 7.36 11.93
CA VAL A 129 3.45 6.01 12.19
C VAL A 129 4.60 5.03 12.03
N SER A 130 4.78 4.16 13.02
CA SER A 130 5.75 3.08 13.00
C SER A 130 5.13 1.80 13.53
N ILE A 131 5.83 0.68 13.42
CA ILE A 131 5.29 -0.62 13.80
C ILE A 131 5.57 -0.89 15.27
N LEU A 132 4.58 -1.47 15.95
CA LEU A 132 4.70 -1.78 17.37
C LEU A 132 5.74 -2.89 17.62
N ASP A 133 5.75 -3.92 16.78
CA ASP A 133 6.69 -5.03 16.85
C ASP A 133 7.14 -5.47 15.45
N LYS A 134 8.43 -5.34 15.16
CA LYS A 134 9.00 -5.76 13.87
C LYS A 134 8.98 -7.27 13.67
N GLN A 135 8.99 -8.05 14.75
CA GLN A 135 8.94 -9.53 14.67
C GLN A 135 7.50 -10.01 14.43
N ASN A 136 6.52 -9.26 14.92
CA ASN A 136 5.10 -9.55 14.75
C ASN A 136 4.32 -8.31 14.29
N PRO A 137 4.30 -8.00 12.98
CA PRO A 137 3.62 -6.82 12.44
C PRO A 137 2.09 -6.88 12.61
N PHE A 138 1.50 -8.06 12.90
CA PHE A 138 0.07 -8.19 13.18
C PHE A 138 -0.33 -7.67 14.56
N LYS A 139 0.63 -7.41 15.45
CA LYS A 139 0.34 -6.89 16.79
C LYS A 139 -0.25 -5.47 16.74
N GLY A 140 0.18 -4.67 15.76
CA GLY A 140 -0.33 -3.33 15.50
C GLY A 140 0.76 -2.30 15.23
N VAL A 141 0.39 -1.03 15.37
CA VAL A 141 1.23 0.13 15.03
C VAL A 141 1.29 1.12 16.19
N ILE A 142 2.33 1.94 16.21
CA ILE A 142 2.50 3.02 17.17
C ILE A 142 2.53 4.35 16.41
N VAL A 143 1.65 5.26 16.81
CA VAL A 143 1.54 6.60 16.25
C VAL A 143 2.20 7.57 17.23
N ARG A 144 3.28 8.21 16.79
CA ARG A 144 4.02 9.20 17.56
C ARG A 144 3.72 10.59 17.04
N MET A 145 3.33 11.48 17.93
CA MET A 145 3.15 12.91 17.67
C MET A 145 4.17 13.67 18.50
N SER A 146 4.81 14.69 17.93
CA SER A 146 5.80 15.51 18.63
C SER A 146 5.53 17.00 18.45
N SER A 147 5.75 17.79 19.49
CA SER A 147 5.74 19.25 19.40
C SER A 147 7.13 19.75 18.95
N SER A 148 7.14 20.63 17.96
CA SER A 148 8.36 21.27 17.44
C SER A 148 8.63 22.65 18.05
N GLY A 149 7.85 23.06 19.07
CA GLY A 149 7.84 24.45 19.59
C GLY A 149 8.84 24.76 20.71
N LYS A 150 9.25 23.78 21.53
CA LYS A 150 10.12 23.99 22.71
C LYS A 150 11.05 22.81 22.96
N ASP A 151 12.25 23.09 23.48
CA ASP A 151 13.16 22.11 24.05
C ASP A 151 12.93 21.96 25.57
N PRO A 152 12.72 20.74 26.09
CA PRO A 152 12.63 19.46 25.37
C PRO A 152 11.31 19.31 24.60
N SER A 153 11.39 18.70 23.41
CA SER A 153 10.21 18.41 22.58
C SER A 153 9.32 17.37 23.26
N CYS A 154 8.13 17.79 23.69
CA CYS A 154 7.12 16.89 24.24
C CYS A 154 6.59 15.97 23.14
N SER A 155 6.35 14.69 23.46
CA SER A 155 5.76 13.74 22.52
C SER A 155 4.68 12.85 23.13
N LEU A 156 3.72 12.45 22.30
CA LEU A 156 2.69 11.46 22.63
C LEU A 156 2.85 10.25 21.73
N SER A 157 2.95 9.06 22.34
CA SER A 157 3.02 7.79 21.63
C SER A 157 1.77 6.96 21.90
N VAL A 158 0.94 6.77 20.87
CA VAL A 158 -0.29 5.99 20.95
C VAL A 158 -0.05 4.61 20.35
N SER A 159 -0.06 3.57 21.17
CA SER A 159 0.08 2.18 20.72
C SER A 159 -1.29 1.63 20.36
N ILE A 160 -1.49 1.32 19.09
CA ILE A 160 -2.73 0.82 18.54
C ILE A 160 -2.58 -0.68 18.37
N ILE A 161 -3.24 -1.43 19.25
CA ILE A 161 -3.25 -2.88 19.25
C ILE A 161 -4.34 -3.37 18.32
N CYS A 162 -4.00 -4.28 17.42
CA CYS A 162 -4.97 -4.91 16.52
C CYS A 162 -5.96 -5.76 17.34
N ASP A 163 -7.24 -5.39 17.27
CA ASP A 163 -8.35 -6.20 17.78
C ASP A 163 -9.44 -6.27 16.71
N SER A 164 -9.71 -7.47 16.21
CA SER A 164 -10.72 -7.69 15.17
C SER A 164 -12.15 -7.77 15.71
N ASN A 165 -12.32 -7.97 17.02
CA ASN A 165 -13.62 -8.17 17.63
C ASN A 165 -14.36 -6.86 17.94
N GLY A 166 -13.62 -5.78 18.18
CA GLY A 166 -14.20 -4.49 18.51
C GLY A 166 -13.17 -3.39 18.70
N ALA A 167 -13.68 -2.17 18.88
CA ALA A 167 -12.89 -1.01 19.27
C ALA A 167 -13.03 -0.80 20.78
N GLN A 168 -11.92 -0.56 21.46
CA GLN A 168 -11.89 -0.10 22.84
C GLN A 168 -11.10 1.21 22.87
N GLY A 169 -11.64 2.20 23.59
CA GLY A 169 -11.01 3.50 23.78
C GLY A 169 -9.65 3.41 24.50
N PRO A 170 -8.97 4.56 24.68
CA PRO A 170 -7.68 4.59 25.35
C PRO A 170 -7.79 4.15 26.81
N ASP A 171 -7.01 3.15 27.20
CA ASP A 171 -7.17 2.47 28.50
C ASP A 171 -6.29 3.07 29.62
N SER A 172 -5.09 3.53 29.29
CA SER A 172 -4.10 3.97 30.29
C SER A 172 -3.28 5.17 29.84
N VAL A 173 -2.75 5.91 30.82
CA VAL A 173 -1.78 6.99 30.62
C VAL A 173 -0.49 6.62 31.33
N GLU A 174 0.55 6.42 30.56
CA GLU A 174 1.90 6.20 31.06
C GLU A 174 2.76 7.42 30.74
N LYS A 175 3.57 7.85 31.71
CA LYS A 175 4.52 8.95 31.55
C LYS A 175 5.91 8.34 31.41
N LEU A 176 6.46 8.38 30.20
CA LEU A 176 7.76 7.75 29.87
C LEU A 176 8.96 8.65 30.21
N GLY A 177 8.74 9.97 30.28
CA GLY A 177 9.80 10.97 30.52
C GLY A 177 9.28 12.21 31.24
N THR A 178 9.97 13.34 31.10
CA THR A 178 9.51 14.63 31.67
C THR A 178 8.24 15.15 31.00
N CYS A 179 8.17 15.03 29.67
CA CYS A 179 7.04 15.46 28.84
C CYS A 179 6.61 14.44 27.77
N ASP A 180 7.08 13.19 27.90
CA ASP A 180 6.70 12.11 27.00
C ASP A 180 5.61 11.24 27.61
N TYR A 181 4.57 11.01 26.83
CA TYR A 181 3.39 10.27 27.22
C TYR A 181 3.16 9.07 26.30
N ALA A 182 2.64 8.01 26.88
CA ALA A 182 2.21 6.83 26.16
C ALA A 182 0.79 6.43 26.57
N THR A 183 0.03 5.95 25.61
CA THR A 183 -1.31 5.39 25.83
C THR A 183 -1.55 4.23 24.87
N THR A 184 -2.45 3.33 25.26
CA THR A 184 -2.79 2.14 24.49
C THR A 184 -4.25 2.21 24.08
N LEU A 185 -4.52 1.85 22.82
CA LEU A 185 -5.83 1.86 22.19
C LEU A 185 -6.02 0.53 21.44
N ARG A 186 -7.21 -0.06 21.46
CA ARG A 186 -7.50 -1.27 20.67
C ARG A 186 -8.46 -0.94 19.56
N HIS A 187 -8.08 -1.23 18.32
CA HIS A 187 -8.92 -0.92 17.17
C HIS A 187 -8.66 -1.88 15.99
N PRO A 188 -9.71 -2.28 15.24
CA PRO A 188 -9.55 -3.11 14.04
C PRO A 188 -8.73 -2.43 12.94
N SER A 189 -8.74 -1.09 12.85
CA SER A 189 -7.90 -0.35 11.89
C SER A 189 -6.39 -0.48 12.16
N GLY A 190 -6.00 -0.96 13.35
CA GLY A 190 -4.60 -1.27 13.66
C GLY A 190 -4.09 -2.57 13.04
N CYS A 191 -4.98 -3.38 12.45
CA CYS A 191 -4.63 -4.66 11.87
C CYS A 191 -3.99 -4.50 10.49
N ALA A 192 -2.87 -5.19 10.27
CA ALA A 192 -2.14 -5.15 9.00
C ALA A 192 -2.91 -5.84 7.87
N THR A 193 -2.92 -5.24 6.68
CA THR A 193 -3.35 -5.89 5.44
C THR A 193 -2.13 -6.22 4.59
N ILE A 194 -2.10 -7.42 3.98
CA ILE A 194 -0.99 -7.81 3.10
C ILE A 194 -1.38 -7.44 1.67
N ILE A 195 -0.76 -6.41 1.10
CA ILE A 195 -1.10 -5.92 -0.26
C ILE A 195 -0.31 -6.65 -1.33
N SER A 196 0.90 -7.08 -1.03
CA SER A 196 1.67 -7.91 -1.94
C SER A 196 2.46 -8.96 -1.19
N ILE A 197 2.24 -10.20 -1.58
CA ILE A 197 3.28 -11.21 -1.53
C ILE A 197 4.04 -10.96 -2.83
N GLY A 198 5.25 -10.41 -2.74
CA GLY A 198 6.20 -10.31 -3.83
C GLY A 198 6.39 -11.69 -4.44
N GLY A 199 5.50 -12.01 -5.38
CA GLY A 199 5.55 -13.20 -6.19
C GLY A 199 6.79 -13.06 -7.03
N LYS A 200 7.83 -13.78 -6.61
CA LYS A 200 8.94 -14.32 -7.41
C LYS A 200 8.99 -13.67 -8.80
N GLY A 201 9.75 -12.57 -8.88
CA GLY A 201 9.94 -11.81 -10.11
C GLY A 201 10.17 -12.74 -11.29
N PHE A 202 9.56 -12.38 -12.43
CA PHE A 202 9.62 -13.08 -13.72
C PHE A 202 10.93 -13.88 -13.83
N GLY A 203 10.84 -15.20 -13.59
CA GLY A 203 12.04 -16.02 -13.40
C GLY A 203 12.95 -15.98 -14.61
N TRP A 204 14.16 -16.51 -14.49
CA TRP A 204 15.14 -16.63 -15.60
C TRP A 204 14.51 -17.10 -16.92
N PHE A 205 13.51 -17.98 -16.86
CA PHE A 205 12.77 -18.44 -18.02
C PHE A 205 11.99 -17.34 -18.75
N GLY A 206 11.37 -16.42 -18.00
CA GLY A 206 10.65 -15.29 -18.56
C GLY A 206 11.59 -14.26 -19.18
N THR A 207 12.69 -13.91 -18.50
CA THR A 207 13.68 -12.99 -19.08
C THR A 207 14.31 -13.57 -20.35
N LEU A 208 14.62 -14.87 -20.38
CA LEU A 208 15.05 -15.55 -21.60
C LEU A 208 13.99 -15.50 -22.72
N LEU A 209 12.72 -15.75 -22.41
CA LEU A 209 11.63 -15.70 -23.39
C LEU A 209 11.52 -14.32 -24.03
N ILE A 210 11.61 -13.25 -23.24
CA ILE A 210 11.59 -11.87 -23.75
C ILE A 210 12.79 -11.61 -24.66
N ILE A 211 14.00 -12.02 -24.25
CA ILE A 211 15.20 -11.85 -25.08
C ILE A 211 15.05 -12.56 -26.43
N ILE A 212 14.51 -13.79 -26.43
CA ILE A 212 14.26 -14.56 -27.66
C ILE A 212 13.26 -13.83 -28.56
N ILE A 213 12.16 -13.31 -28.01
CA ILE A 213 11.14 -12.56 -28.78
C ILE A 213 11.74 -11.26 -29.34
N CYS A 214 12.56 -10.55 -28.57
CA CYS A 214 13.22 -9.32 -29.02
C CYS A 214 14.23 -9.59 -30.16
N LEU A 215 15.07 -10.63 -30.03
CA LEU A 215 16.00 -11.04 -31.09
C LEU A 215 15.25 -11.49 -32.35
N PHE A 216 14.14 -12.20 -32.18
CA PHE A 216 13.29 -12.61 -33.28
C PHE A 216 12.64 -11.41 -33.99
N GLY A 217 12.11 -10.44 -33.23
CA GLY A 217 11.56 -9.20 -33.77
C GLY A 217 12.61 -8.39 -34.54
N ALA A 218 13.82 -8.26 -33.99
CA ALA A 218 14.93 -7.58 -34.66
C ALA A 218 15.34 -8.28 -35.96
N TYR A 219 15.38 -9.61 -35.97
CA TYR A 219 15.66 -10.40 -37.17
C TYR A 219 14.61 -10.18 -38.27
N LEU A 220 13.32 -10.23 -37.92
CA LEU A 220 12.23 -9.98 -38.87
C LEU A 220 12.28 -8.55 -39.41
N LEU A 221 12.51 -7.55 -38.56
CA LEU A 221 12.59 -6.14 -38.97
C LEU A 221 13.81 -5.89 -39.88
N ALA A 222 15.00 -6.37 -39.51
CA ALA A 222 16.19 -6.18 -40.34
C ALA A 222 16.07 -6.91 -41.69
N GLY A 223 15.54 -8.14 -41.69
CA GLY A 223 15.36 -8.92 -42.91
C GLY A 223 14.28 -8.38 -43.84
N THR A 224 13.18 -7.85 -43.28
CA THR A 224 12.12 -7.19 -44.07
C THR A 224 12.61 -5.88 -44.68
N VAL A 225 13.31 -5.03 -43.91
CA VAL A 225 13.91 -3.78 -44.41
C VAL A 225 14.94 -4.07 -45.51
N TYR A 226 15.81 -5.06 -45.31
CA TYR A 226 16.79 -5.44 -46.32
C TYR A 226 16.13 -5.92 -47.62
N ARG A 227 15.14 -6.82 -47.53
CA ARG A 227 14.43 -7.35 -48.72
C ARG A 227 13.56 -6.31 -49.42
N TYR A 228 12.96 -5.40 -48.67
CA TYR A 228 12.12 -4.34 -49.23
C TYR A 228 12.95 -3.27 -49.96
N PHE A 229 14.04 -2.79 -49.35
CA PHE A 229 14.83 -1.69 -49.92
C PHE A 229 15.93 -2.14 -50.90
N PHE A 230 16.61 -3.26 -50.64
CA PHE A 230 17.74 -3.70 -51.48
C PHE A 230 17.36 -4.71 -52.57
N LEU A 231 16.30 -5.50 -52.37
CA LEU A 231 15.84 -6.51 -53.33
C LEU A 231 14.54 -6.12 -54.06
N GLY A 232 13.89 -5.02 -53.66
CA GLY A 232 12.69 -4.49 -54.34
C GLY A 232 11.49 -5.45 -54.33
N VAL A 233 11.48 -6.43 -53.43
CA VAL A 233 10.39 -7.42 -53.33
C VAL A 233 9.21 -6.76 -52.63
N HIS A 234 8.02 -6.90 -53.21
CA HIS A 234 6.77 -6.35 -52.68
C HIS A 234 5.75 -7.47 -52.48
N GLY A 235 5.05 -7.46 -51.34
CA GLY A 235 4.06 -8.48 -50.97
C GLY A 235 4.44 -9.29 -49.73
N ILE A 236 3.73 -10.40 -49.49
CA ILE A 236 3.91 -11.27 -48.32
C ILE A 236 5.29 -11.96 -48.26
N GLU A 237 6.02 -12.00 -49.37
CA GLU A 237 7.36 -12.61 -49.49
C GLU A 237 8.50 -11.74 -48.92
N VAL A 238 8.20 -10.53 -48.45
CA VAL A 238 9.17 -9.63 -47.79
C VAL A 238 9.66 -10.19 -46.45
N ILE A 239 8.88 -11.07 -45.81
CA ILE A 239 9.26 -11.70 -44.54
C ILE A 239 10.39 -12.72 -44.78
N PRO A 240 11.52 -12.61 -44.08
CA PRO A 240 12.62 -13.56 -44.23
C PRO A 240 12.21 -14.96 -43.77
N ASN A 241 12.53 -15.98 -44.59
CA ASN A 241 12.23 -17.41 -44.34
C ASN A 241 10.74 -17.74 -44.11
N LEU A 242 9.81 -17.07 -44.82
CA LEU A 242 8.36 -17.28 -44.71
C LEU A 242 7.93 -18.75 -44.79
N ASP A 243 8.51 -19.54 -45.71
CA ASP A 243 8.17 -20.97 -45.89
C ASP A 243 8.50 -21.84 -44.67
N LEU A 244 9.55 -21.45 -43.93
CA LEU A 244 9.94 -22.10 -42.68
C LEU A 244 8.94 -21.79 -41.55
N TRP A 245 8.44 -20.55 -41.49
CA TRP A 245 7.42 -20.13 -40.51
C TRP A 245 6.04 -20.67 -40.83
N ALA A 246 5.68 -20.78 -42.11
CA ALA A 246 4.41 -21.35 -42.56
C ALA A 246 4.33 -22.86 -42.31
N SER A 247 5.46 -23.57 -42.27
CA SER A 247 5.52 -25.02 -42.00
C SER A 247 5.60 -25.40 -40.51
N LEU A 248 5.95 -24.45 -39.63
CA LEU A 248 5.99 -24.63 -38.18
C LEU A 248 4.66 -25.07 -37.51
N PRO A 249 3.47 -24.51 -37.84
CA PRO A 249 2.22 -24.93 -37.22
C PRO A 249 1.85 -26.40 -37.50
N HIS A 250 2.30 -26.97 -38.62
CA HIS A 250 2.01 -28.38 -38.93
C HIS A 250 2.87 -29.36 -38.10
N ARG A 251 4.12 -28.99 -37.78
CA ARG A 251 5.03 -29.81 -36.96
C ARG A 251 4.70 -29.77 -35.47
N THR A 252 4.24 -28.65 -34.92
CA THR A 252 3.86 -28.56 -33.49
C THR A 252 2.59 -29.35 -33.19
N GLN A 253 1.64 -29.41 -34.11
CA GLN A 253 0.44 -30.26 -34.00
C GLN A 253 0.77 -31.76 -33.87
N ILE A 254 1.82 -32.23 -34.56
CA ILE A 254 2.26 -33.64 -34.52
C ILE A 254 2.91 -33.95 -33.16
N PHE A 255 3.68 -33.03 -32.59
CA PHE A 255 4.26 -33.20 -31.25
C PHE A 255 3.22 -33.15 -30.13
N PHE A 256 2.22 -32.28 -30.21
CA PHE A 256 1.13 -32.24 -29.24
C PHE A 256 0.23 -33.47 -29.33
N SER A 257 -0.09 -33.96 -30.53
CA SER A 257 -0.89 -35.17 -30.70
C SER A 257 -0.19 -36.45 -30.24
N SER A 258 1.15 -36.53 -30.37
CA SER A 258 1.93 -37.65 -29.83
C SER A 258 2.06 -37.60 -28.30
N LEU A 259 2.26 -36.40 -27.72
CA LEU A 259 2.24 -36.20 -26.27
C LEU A 259 0.86 -36.52 -25.68
N VAL A 260 -0.23 -36.05 -26.31
CA VAL A 260 -1.60 -36.37 -25.88
C VAL A 260 -1.88 -37.87 -25.99
N ARG A 261 -1.37 -38.57 -27.01
CA ARG A 261 -1.45 -40.05 -27.09
C ARG A 261 -0.58 -40.78 -26.07
N GLN A 262 0.51 -40.18 -25.60
CA GLN A 262 1.38 -40.78 -24.58
C GLN A 262 0.83 -40.57 -23.16
N PHE A 263 0.07 -39.51 -22.92
CA PHE A 263 -0.65 -39.26 -21.66
C PHE A 263 -2.06 -39.86 -21.62
N SER A 264 -2.68 -40.11 -22.77
CA SER A 264 -3.97 -40.80 -22.88
C SER A 264 -3.70 -42.29 -23.16
N GLY A 265 -3.62 -43.10 -22.11
CA GLY A 265 -3.39 -44.55 -22.20
C GLY A 265 -4.38 -45.29 -23.12
N PRO A 266 -4.09 -46.55 -23.49
CA PRO A 266 -4.84 -47.26 -24.52
C PRO A 266 -6.30 -47.49 -24.09
N SER A 267 -7.25 -46.96 -24.85
CA SER A 267 -8.66 -47.28 -24.69
C SER A 267 -8.95 -48.68 -25.27
N THR A 268 -9.55 -49.51 -24.43
CA THR A 268 -9.98 -50.89 -24.68
C THR A 268 -10.93 -50.97 -25.89
N SER A 269 -10.53 -51.72 -26.92
CA SER A 269 -11.34 -52.01 -28.09
C SER A 269 -12.36 -53.12 -27.78
N HIS A 270 -13.65 -52.81 -27.89
CA HIS A 270 -14.75 -53.77 -27.77
C HIS A 270 -14.73 -54.74 -28.98
N ARG A 271 -14.61 -56.04 -28.70
CA ARG A 271 -14.64 -57.13 -29.68
C ARG A 271 -16.06 -57.64 -29.86
N ASN A 272 -16.59 -57.55 -31.07
CA ASN A 272 -17.90 -58.06 -31.48
C ASN A 272 -18.00 -59.59 -31.35
N SER A 273 -19.13 -60.06 -30.81
CA SER A 273 -19.50 -61.45 -30.60
C SER A 273 -19.95 -62.11 -31.92
N TYR A 274 -19.37 -63.27 -32.26
CA TYR A 274 -19.95 -64.22 -33.22
C TYR A 274 -20.64 -65.36 -32.46
N LEU A 275 -21.86 -65.69 -32.86
CA LEU A 275 -22.63 -66.86 -32.43
C LEU A 275 -22.00 -68.16 -32.97
N PRO A 276 -22.00 -69.28 -32.22
CA PRO A 276 -21.54 -70.57 -32.73
C PRO A 276 -22.67 -71.35 -33.42
N VAL A 277 -22.26 -72.14 -34.40
CA VAL A 277 -23.07 -73.08 -35.19
C VAL A 277 -22.72 -74.51 -34.77
N ASN A 278 -23.76 -75.37 -34.80
CA ASN A 278 -23.83 -76.84 -34.77
C ASN A 278 -23.81 -77.58 -33.42
N SER A 279 -24.91 -78.28 -33.11
CA SER A 279 -25.17 -79.67 -33.54
C SER A 279 -26.65 -80.03 -33.39
#